data_AF-A0AAP0GAU5-F1
#
_entry.id   AF-A0AAP0GAU5-F1
#
_cell.length_a   1.000
_cell.length_b   1.000
_cell.length_c   1.000
_cell.angle_alpha   90.00
_cell.angle_beta   90.00
_cell.angle_gamma   90.00
#
_symmetry.space_group_name_H-M   'P 1'
#
loop_
_entity.id
_entity.type
_entity.pdbx_description
1 polymer ?
#
loop_
_entity_poly.entity_id
_entity_poly.type
_entity_poly.pdbx_seq_one_letter_code
_entity_poly.pdbx_strand_id
1 'polypeptide(L)'
;MERGAVGLRWREWKYHVKRDNYDIYTTDEERLALVPDCVIVGQWRTLVQYWGQEAVKAALKQNSINREHLGGYHKMGRSSFRSVRSEEDMNILLENVSEEERTVEYRDSCFSRVMGEDGHGRLRTWGLMRKKDLNLQPSEDAVESIRTQLREEMQSQFDIQIAEMKAQMEAQMEEKMACLQQEVRAHLERVSCPLTPTATTSRSRMNPSIPSSTGQVISIFTVVGIIFVPIGVAALLASHDVVEIVDRHETACVPSNMVDNKIGYI
;
A
#
# COMPACT_ATOMS: atom_id res chain seq x y z
N MET A 1 -10.22 -0.96 4.46
CA MET A 1 -11.47 -0.56 5.14
C MET A 1 -11.37 0.90 5.57
N GLU A 2 -11.41 1.88 4.65
CA GLU A 2 -11.14 3.30 5.00
C GLU A 2 -12.30 4.27 4.76
N ARG A 3 -13.41 3.80 4.14
CA ARG A 3 -14.54 4.67 3.76
C ARG A 3 -15.31 5.32 4.93
N GLY A 4 -15.07 4.90 6.18
CA GLY A 4 -15.73 5.47 7.38
C GLY A 4 -14.92 6.54 8.12
N ALA A 5 -13.62 6.69 7.85
CA ALA A 5 -12.74 7.54 8.65
C ALA A 5 -12.87 9.03 8.32
N VAL A 6 -13.11 9.36 7.04
CA VAL A 6 -13.19 10.75 6.57
C VAL A 6 -14.41 11.47 7.15
N GLY A 7 -15.57 10.82 7.14
CA GLY A 7 -16.81 11.42 7.67
C GLY A 7 -16.76 11.67 9.18
N LEU A 8 -16.10 10.78 9.95
CA LEU A 8 -15.89 10.96 11.39
C LEU A 8 -14.98 12.15 11.68
N ARG A 9 -13.83 12.23 10.99
CA ARG A 9 -12.89 13.36 11.12
C ARG A 9 -13.53 14.69 10.75
N TRP A 10 -14.36 14.70 9.71
CA TRP A 10 -15.11 15.89 9.31
C TRP A 10 -16.11 16.34 10.38
N ARG A 11 -16.85 15.40 10.97
CA ARG A 11 -17.80 15.71 12.06
C ARG A 11 -17.08 16.25 13.29
N GLU A 12 -15.95 15.66 13.67
CA GLU A 12 -15.10 16.13 14.76
C GLU A 12 -14.54 17.53 14.48
N TRP A 13 -14.03 17.76 13.27
CA TRP A 13 -13.55 19.07 12.86
C TRP A 13 -14.65 20.14 12.93
N LYS A 14 -15.85 19.88 12.38
CA LYS A 14 -16.99 20.81 12.46
C LYS A 14 -17.37 21.13 13.90
N TYR A 15 -17.32 20.14 14.79
CA TYR A 15 -17.59 20.33 16.21
C TYR A 15 -16.57 21.28 16.86
N HIS A 16 -15.28 21.07 16.63
CA HIS A 16 -14.23 21.93 17.18
C HIS A 16 -14.32 23.36 16.65
N VAL A 17 -14.47 23.51 15.33
CA VAL A 17 -14.60 24.83 14.70
C VAL A 17 -15.81 25.59 15.26
N LYS A 18 -16.97 24.92 15.41
CA LYS A 18 -18.16 25.54 15.97
C LYS A 18 -17.97 25.92 17.44
N ARG A 19 -17.44 25.03 18.27
CA ARG A 19 -17.21 25.26 19.70
C ARG A 19 -16.25 26.44 19.93
N ASP A 20 -15.17 26.47 19.17
CA ASP A 20 -14.05 27.40 19.41
C ASP A 20 -14.24 28.76 18.71
N ASN A 21 -15.17 28.88 17.74
CA ASN A 21 -15.31 30.10 16.95
C ASN A 21 -16.75 30.57 16.73
N TYR A 22 -17.76 29.71 16.87
CA TYR A 22 -19.16 30.09 16.65
C TYR A 22 -19.92 30.27 17.97
N ASP A 23 -19.82 29.29 18.87
CA ASP A 23 -20.57 29.26 20.13
C ASP A 23 -20.07 30.29 21.16
N ILE A 24 -18.87 30.84 20.97
CA ILE A 24 -18.28 31.89 21.84
C ILE A 24 -19.01 33.23 21.68
N TYR A 25 -19.52 33.52 20.49
CA TYR A 25 -20.14 34.80 20.17
C TYR A 25 -21.66 34.67 20.13
N THR A 26 -22.37 35.71 20.57
CA THR A 26 -23.84 35.70 20.62
C THR A 26 -24.46 36.19 19.32
N THR A 27 -23.83 37.16 18.66
CA THR A 27 -24.34 37.79 17.44
C THR A 27 -23.68 37.23 16.17
N ASP A 28 -24.41 37.22 15.06
CA ASP A 28 -23.89 36.74 13.78
C ASP A 28 -22.86 37.71 13.17
N GLU A 29 -22.94 39.00 13.52
CA GLU A 29 -22.05 40.06 13.04
C GLU A 29 -20.63 39.91 13.62
N GLU A 30 -20.53 39.64 14.93
CA GLU A 30 -19.26 39.35 15.60
C GLU A 30 -18.60 38.08 15.05
N ARG A 31 -19.40 37.05 14.75
CA ARG A 31 -18.91 35.79 14.17
C ARG A 31 -18.31 35.99 12.78
N LEU A 32 -18.90 36.86 11.95
CA LEU A 32 -18.39 37.13 10.61
C LEU A 32 -17.16 38.03 10.61
N ALA A 33 -16.97 38.86 11.65
CA ALA A 33 -15.80 39.71 11.81
C ALA A 33 -14.54 38.94 12.20
N LEU A 34 -14.70 37.84 12.96
CA LEU A 34 -13.59 37.00 13.44
C LEU A 34 -13.58 35.66 12.70
N VAL A 35 -12.90 35.65 11.55
CA VAL A 35 -12.74 34.44 10.73
C VAL A 35 -11.58 33.61 11.29
N PRO A 36 -11.77 32.30 11.57
CA PRO A 36 -10.69 31.43 12.03
C PRO A 36 -9.66 31.17 10.92
N ASP A 37 -8.37 31.18 11.26
CA ASP A 37 -7.28 30.94 10.30
C ASP A 37 -7.37 29.57 9.61
N CYS A 38 -8.02 28.58 10.24
CA CYS A 38 -8.18 27.23 9.72
C CYS A 38 -9.37 27.05 8.75
N VAL A 39 -10.13 28.12 8.48
CA VAL A 39 -11.33 28.08 7.63
C VAL A 39 -11.24 29.16 6.54
N ILE A 40 -11.52 28.79 5.30
CA ILE A 40 -11.57 29.74 4.19
C ILE A 40 -12.73 30.72 4.43
N VAL A 41 -12.47 32.03 4.31
CA VAL A 41 -13.43 33.13 4.58
C VAL A 41 -14.82 32.91 3.94
N GLY A 42 -14.86 32.50 2.67
CA GLY A 42 -16.12 32.23 1.97
C GLY A 42 -16.90 31.06 2.57
N GLN A 43 -16.20 30.00 2.99
CA GLN A 43 -16.81 28.84 3.63
C GLN A 43 -17.29 29.15 5.05
N TRP A 44 -16.57 30.01 5.78
CA TRP A 44 -16.97 30.46 7.12
C TRP A 44 -18.33 31.16 7.08
N ARG A 45 -18.55 32.06 6.11
CA ARG A 45 -19.84 32.72 5.92
C ARG A 45 -20.98 31.73 5.72
N THR A 46 -20.76 30.70 4.91
CA THR A 46 -21.74 29.63 4.68
C THR A 46 -22.02 28.82 5.94
N LEU A 47 -20.99 28.49 6.73
CA LEU A 47 -21.13 27.76 7.99
C LEU A 47 -21.90 28.56 9.04
N VAL A 48 -21.59 29.85 9.19
CA VAL A 48 -22.30 30.75 10.11
C VAL A 48 -23.78 30.84 9.73
N GLN A 49 -24.09 31.01 8.44
CA GLN A 49 -25.48 30.99 7.95
C GLN A 49 -26.16 29.66 8.22
N TYR A 50 -25.50 28.53 7.94
CA TYR A 50 -26.04 27.19 8.16
C TYR A 50 -26.37 26.94 9.64
N TRP A 51 -25.46 27.22 10.57
CA TRP A 51 -25.72 27.07 12.00
C TRP A 51 -26.71 28.11 12.55
N GLY A 52 -26.85 29.24 11.85
CA GLY A 52 -27.83 30.28 12.16
C GLY A 52 -29.28 29.88 11.86
N GLN A 53 -29.51 28.97 10.91
CA GLN A 53 -30.83 28.53 10.48
C GLN A 53 -31.64 27.91 11.64
N GLU A 54 -32.90 28.33 11.76
CA GLU A 54 -33.80 27.87 12.82
C GLU A 54 -34.09 26.36 12.73
N ALA A 55 -34.20 25.82 11.52
CA ALA A 55 -34.36 24.39 11.28
C ALA A 55 -33.17 23.57 11.83
N VAL A 56 -31.94 24.05 11.62
CA VAL A 56 -30.72 23.39 12.12
C VAL A 56 -30.66 23.47 13.65
N LYS A 57 -31.00 24.62 14.25
CA LYS A 57 -31.08 24.79 15.71
C LYS A 57 -32.13 23.86 16.33
N ALA A 58 -33.31 23.74 15.71
CA ALA A 58 -34.37 22.84 16.15
C ALA A 58 -33.94 21.37 16.09
N ALA A 59 -33.30 20.94 14.99
CA ALA A 59 -32.79 19.58 14.84
C ALA A 59 -31.70 19.26 15.87
N LEU A 60 -30.79 20.19 16.15
CA LEU A 60 -29.75 20.03 17.18
C LEU A 60 -30.35 19.88 18.59
N LYS A 61 -31.37 20.68 18.92
CA LYS A 61 -32.09 20.57 20.20
C LYS A 61 -32.76 19.21 20.34
N GLN A 62 -33.43 18.75 19.28
CA GLN A 62 -34.06 17.42 19.27
C GLN A 62 -33.01 16.30 19.40
N ASN A 63 -31.86 16.42 18.73
CA ASN A 63 -30.77 15.46 18.85
C ASN A 63 -30.17 15.43 20.27
N SER A 64 -30.11 16.57 20.96
CA SER A 64 -29.69 16.63 22.37
C SER A 64 -30.66 15.85 23.26
N ILE A 65 -31.97 16.08 23.10
CA ILE A 65 -33.03 15.37 23.83
C ILE A 65 -32.98 13.87 23.51
N ASN A 66 -32.82 13.51 22.23
CA ASN A 66 -32.68 12.11 21.81
C ASN A 66 -31.43 11.46 22.43
N ARG A 67 -30.32 12.21 22.57
CA ARG A 67 -29.10 11.72 23.23
C ARG A 67 -29.25 11.59 24.74
N GLU A 68 -30.05 12.43 25.37
CA GLU A 68 -30.41 12.32 26.78
C GLU A 68 -31.28 11.07 27.03
N HIS A 69 -32.15 10.73 26.08
CA HIS A 69 -32.93 9.49 26.10
C HIS A 69 -32.14 8.24 25.72
N LEU A 70 -30.92 8.36 25.17
CA LEU A 70 -30.04 7.21 25.03
C LEU A 70 -29.64 6.76 26.44
N GLY A 71 -30.26 5.67 26.90
CA GLY A 71 -29.91 5.04 28.17
C GLY A 71 -28.42 4.69 28.24
N GLY A 72 -27.92 4.48 29.46
CA GLY A 72 -26.52 4.14 29.70
C GLY A 72 -26.05 3.01 28.78
N TYR A 73 -24.90 3.19 28.15
CA TYR A 73 -24.25 2.12 27.38
C TYR A 73 -24.21 0.85 28.23
N HIS A 74 -24.54 -0.30 27.64
CA HIS A 74 -24.25 -1.57 28.29
C HIS A 74 -22.73 -1.62 28.52
N LYS A 75 -22.29 -1.76 29.78
CA LYS A 75 -20.86 -1.86 30.12
C LYS A 75 -20.20 -3.15 29.62
N MET A 76 -20.97 -4.03 28.97
CA MET A 76 -20.55 -5.36 28.54
C MET A 76 -19.71 -5.36 27.25
N GLY A 77 -19.57 -4.21 26.57
CA GLY A 77 -18.72 -4.08 25.40
C GLY A 77 -19.06 -5.07 24.29
N ARG A 78 -18.05 -5.79 23.76
CA ARG A 78 -18.21 -6.78 22.67
C ARG A 78 -18.76 -8.13 23.16
N SER A 79 -18.95 -8.31 24.46
CA SER A 79 -19.40 -9.57 25.06
C SER A 79 -20.92 -9.69 25.02
N SER A 80 -21.43 -10.81 24.54
CA SER A 80 -22.87 -11.09 24.54
C SER A 80 -23.37 -11.43 25.95
N PHE A 81 -24.66 -11.20 26.23
CA PHE A 81 -25.31 -11.61 27.48
C PHE A 81 -25.08 -13.07 27.85
N ARG A 82 -25.10 -13.95 26.84
CA ARG A 82 -24.82 -15.37 27.04
C ARG A 82 -23.37 -15.61 27.51
N SER A 83 -22.41 -14.88 26.95
CA SER A 83 -20.99 -15.00 27.32
C SER A 83 -20.73 -14.53 28.74
N VAL A 84 -21.29 -13.38 29.12
CA VAL A 84 -21.13 -12.82 30.46
C VAL A 84 -21.75 -13.75 31.50
N ARG A 85 -22.96 -14.27 31.24
CA ARG A 85 -23.63 -15.21 32.14
C ARG A 85 -22.85 -16.52 32.30
N SER A 86 -22.32 -17.07 31.20
CA SER A 86 -21.50 -18.29 31.28
C SER A 86 -20.17 -18.09 32.02
N GLU A 87 -19.56 -16.90 31.91
CA GLU A 87 -18.35 -16.58 32.67
C GLU A 87 -18.63 -16.46 34.17
N GLU A 88 -19.76 -15.84 34.52
CA GLU A 88 -20.19 -15.69 35.91
C GLU A 88 -20.57 -17.04 36.54
N ASP A 89 -21.33 -17.88 35.83
CA ASP A 89 -21.67 -19.24 36.26
C ASP A 89 -20.41 -20.10 36.47
N MET A 90 -19.39 -19.94 35.62
CA MET A 90 -18.09 -20.61 35.78
C MET A 90 -17.35 -20.11 37.03
N ASN A 91 -17.28 -18.79 37.22
CA ASN A 91 -16.59 -18.19 38.37
C ASN A 91 -17.22 -18.64 39.69
N ILE A 92 -18.55 -18.71 39.76
CA ILE A 92 -19.28 -19.25 40.92
C ILE A 92 -18.84 -20.69 41.20
N LEU A 93 -18.73 -21.55 40.18
CA LEU A 93 -18.27 -22.93 40.37
C LEU A 93 -16.83 -23.00 40.87
N LEU A 94 -15.96 -22.11 40.39
CA LEU A 94 -14.55 -22.06 40.80
C LEU A 94 -14.36 -21.47 42.21
N GLU A 95 -15.18 -20.50 42.61
CA GLU A 95 -15.14 -19.89 43.95
C GLU A 95 -15.52 -20.88 45.06
N ASN A 96 -16.41 -21.83 44.76
CA ASN A 96 -16.84 -22.85 45.71
C ASN A 96 -15.79 -23.95 46.00
N VAL A 97 -14.62 -23.87 45.36
CA VAL A 97 -13.55 -24.87 45.43
C VAL A 97 -12.23 -24.21 45.81
N SER A 98 -11.43 -24.89 46.66
CA SER A 98 -10.12 -24.41 47.12
C SER A 98 -9.15 -24.28 45.94
N GLU A 99 -8.15 -23.40 46.06
CA GLU A 99 -7.22 -23.13 44.93
C GLU A 99 -6.40 -24.36 44.51
N GLU A 100 -6.15 -25.29 45.43
CA GLU A 100 -5.41 -26.53 45.23
C GLU A 100 -6.17 -27.54 44.36
N GLU A 101 -7.51 -27.50 44.42
CA GLU A 101 -8.40 -28.38 43.65
C GLU A 101 -8.78 -27.79 42.27
N ARG A 102 -8.40 -26.54 41.96
CA ARG A 102 -8.64 -25.88 40.66
C ARG A 102 -7.67 -26.34 39.56
N THR A 103 -7.51 -27.66 39.43
CA THR A 103 -6.73 -28.31 38.37
C THR A 103 -7.30 -27.98 36.99
N VAL A 104 -6.51 -28.23 35.93
CA VAL A 104 -6.94 -28.00 34.54
C VAL A 104 -8.18 -28.85 34.19
N GLU A 105 -8.19 -30.09 34.64
CA GLU A 105 -9.29 -31.05 34.43
C GLU A 105 -10.57 -30.61 35.16
N TYR A 106 -10.43 -30.10 36.39
CA TYR A 106 -11.58 -29.60 37.14
C TYR A 106 -12.18 -28.38 36.47
N ARG A 107 -11.34 -27.43 36.02
CA ARG A 107 -11.81 -26.31 35.20
C ARG A 107 -12.57 -26.88 34.02
N ASP A 108 -11.95 -27.68 33.15
CA ASP A 108 -12.57 -28.25 31.93
C ASP A 108 -13.93 -28.89 32.21
N SER A 109 -14.07 -29.61 33.31
CA SER A 109 -15.35 -30.17 33.76
C SER A 109 -16.41 -29.11 34.09
N CYS A 110 -16.02 -28.01 34.76
CA CYS A 110 -16.89 -26.85 34.97
C CYS A 110 -17.27 -26.20 33.63
N PHE A 111 -16.42 -26.25 32.60
CA PHE A 111 -16.73 -25.66 31.30
C PHE A 111 -17.88 -26.39 30.66
N SER A 112 -17.74 -27.71 30.57
CA SER A 112 -18.67 -28.55 29.85
C SER A 112 -20.01 -28.55 30.56
N ARG A 113 -20.00 -28.37 31.89
CA ARG A 113 -21.22 -28.16 32.69
C ARG A 113 -21.95 -26.85 32.34
N VAL A 114 -21.23 -25.76 32.07
CA VAL A 114 -21.82 -24.43 31.78
C VAL A 114 -22.11 -24.23 30.29
N MET A 115 -21.25 -24.74 29.42
CA MET A 115 -21.27 -24.51 27.97
C MET A 115 -21.81 -25.70 27.15
N GLY A 116 -21.94 -26.87 27.77
CA GLY A 116 -22.21 -28.15 27.11
C GLY A 116 -20.94 -28.85 26.65
N GLU A 117 -21.05 -30.13 26.27
CA GLU A 117 -19.96 -30.85 25.62
C GLU A 117 -19.59 -30.20 24.28
N ASP A 118 -18.31 -30.24 23.95
CA ASP A 118 -17.83 -29.74 22.68
C ASP A 118 -18.35 -30.60 21.52
N GLY A 119 -18.94 -29.95 20.52
CA GLY A 119 -19.39 -30.60 19.30
C GLY A 119 -18.22 -31.00 18.39
N HIS A 120 -18.48 -31.92 17.45
CA HIS A 120 -17.45 -32.37 16.52
C HIS A 120 -16.86 -31.22 15.69
N GLY A 121 -15.52 -31.15 15.67
CA GLY A 121 -14.75 -30.24 14.81
C GLY A 121 -14.47 -28.84 15.38
N ARG A 122 -14.89 -28.52 16.61
CA ARG A 122 -14.56 -27.22 17.22
C ARG A 122 -14.40 -27.34 18.74
N LEU A 123 -13.14 -27.25 19.18
CA LEU A 123 -12.82 -27.13 20.60
C LEU A 123 -13.12 -25.70 21.07
N ARG A 124 -13.88 -25.56 22.16
CA ARG A 124 -14.03 -24.28 22.85
C ARG A 124 -13.00 -24.26 23.97
N THR A 125 -12.39 -23.10 24.21
CA THR A 125 -11.40 -22.93 25.28
C THR A 125 -11.80 -21.78 26.18
N TRP A 126 -11.24 -21.77 27.38
CA TRP A 126 -11.40 -20.70 28.35
C TRP A 126 -10.79 -19.38 27.88
N GLY A 127 -11.58 -18.32 27.98
CA GLY A 127 -11.15 -16.95 27.70
C GLY A 127 -11.04 -16.62 26.21
N LEU A 128 -10.83 -15.33 25.93
CA LEU A 128 -10.38 -14.91 24.61
C LEU A 128 -9.09 -15.69 24.33
N MET A 129 -9.14 -16.56 23.32
CA MET A 129 -7.93 -16.93 22.62
C MET A 129 -7.22 -15.61 22.29
N ARG A 130 -6.15 -15.26 23.03
CA ARG A 130 -4.99 -14.79 22.28
C ARG A 130 -4.79 -15.91 21.29
N LYS A 131 -4.74 -15.59 20.01
CA LYS A 131 -4.04 -16.48 19.10
C LYS A 131 -2.67 -16.65 19.75
N LYS A 132 -2.49 -17.67 20.61
CA LYS A 132 -1.23 -18.37 20.66
C LYS A 132 -1.10 -18.75 19.22
N ASP A 133 -0.21 -18.06 18.54
CA ASP A 133 0.12 -18.35 17.18
C ASP A 133 0.12 -19.87 17.10
N LEU A 134 -0.81 -20.44 16.34
CA LEU A 134 -0.74 -21.83 15.92
C LEU A 134 0.49 -22.05 15.01
N ASN A 135 1.47 -21.15 15.05
CA ASN A 135 2.88 -21.50 15.02
C ASN A 135 3.18 -22.43 16.20
N LEU A 136 2.74 -23.68 16.06
CA LEU A 136 3.61 -24.79 16.42
C LEU A 136 4.89 -24.54 15.62
N GLN A 137 5.84 -23.77 16.19
CA GLN A 137 7.11 -23.57 15.54
C GLN A 137 7.72 -24.96 15.43
N PRO A 138 7.98 -25.45 14.21
CA PRO A 138 8.65 -26.72 14.05
C PRO A 138 9.94 -26.68 14.88
N SER A 139 10.24 -27.78 15.57
CA SER A 139 11.48 -27.95 16.34
C SER A 139 12.65 -27.39 15.53
N GLU A 140 13.50 -26.56 16.16
CA GLU A 140 14.64 -25.93 15.47
C GLU A 140 15.50 -26.97 14.74
N ASP A 141 15.65 -28.16 15.31
CA ASP A 141 16.38 -29.28 14.70
C ASP A 141 15.75 -29.77 13.39
N ALA A 142 14.42 -29.79 13.31
CA ALA A 142 13.69 -30.18 12.11
C ALA A 142 13.79 -29.11 11.01
N VAL A 143 13.76 -27.83 11.40
CA VAL A 143 13.91 -26.71 10.46
C VAL A 143 15.33 -26.66 9.91
N GLU A 144 16.33 -26.88 10.76
CA GLU A 144 17.73 -26.83 10.34
C GLU A 144 18.07 -27.98 9.39
N SER A 145 17.54 -29.18 9.66
CA SER A 145 17.66 -30.33 8.74
C SER A 145 17.05 -30.06 7.36
N ILE A 146 15.88 -29.40 7.32
CA ILE A 146 15.24 -29.01 6.05
C ILE A 146 16.08 -27.96 5.33
N ARG A 147 16.65 -26.98 6.05
CA ARG A 147 17.54 -25.95 5.46
C ARG A 147 18.81 -26.54 4.88
N THR A 148 19.43 -27.51 5.56
CA THR A 148 20.65 -28.16 5.08
C THR A 148 20.38 -29.00 3.83
N GLN A 149 19.31 -29.79 3.83
CA GLN A 149 18.91 -30.57 2.65
C GLN A 149 18.64 -29.68 1.44
N LEU A 150 17.88 -28.59 1.63
CA LEU A 150 17.58 -27.66 0.54
C LEU A 150 18.85 -26.99 -0.03
N ARG A 151 19.83 -26.66 0.84
CA ARG A 151 21.10 -26.05 0.44
C ARG A 151 21.93 -27.03 -0.39
N GLU A 152 22.04 -28.27 0.05
CA GLU A 152 22.80 -29.32 -0.65
C GLU A 152 22.17 -29.65 -2.00
N GLU A 153 20.84 -29.76 -2.07
CA GLU A 153 20.13 -29.98 -3.33
C GLU A 153 20.34 -28.82 -4.31
N MET A 154 20.15 -27.58 -3.87
CA MET A 154 20.41 -26.40 -4.70
C MET A 154 21.86 -26.35 -5.19
N GLN A 155 22.83 -26.57 -4.30
CA GLN A 155 24.24 -26.57 -4.66
C GLN A 155 24.55 -27.63 -5.72
N SER A 156 24.04 -28.86 -5.54
CA SER A 156 24.24 -29.92 -6.53
C SER A 156 23.63 -29.57 -7.89
N GLN A 157 22.45 -28.92 -7.92
CA GLN A 157 21.84 -28.48 -9.16
C GLN A 157 22.65 -27.39 -9.86
N PHE A 158 23.17 -26.41 -9.11
CA PHE A 158 24.04 -25.38 -9.69
C PHE A 158 25.35 -25.94 -10.18
N ASP A 159 25.98 -26.88 -9.46
CA ASP A 159 27.24 -27.49 -9.88
C ASP A 159 27.07 -28.29 -11.17
N ILE A 160 25.96 -29.03 -11.30
CA ILE A 160 25.61 -29.73 -12.54
C ILE A 160 25.41 -28.72 -13.69
N GLN A 161 24.66 -27.64 -13.47
CA GLN A 161 24.46 -26.61 -14.50
C GLN A 161 25.75 -25.89 -14.89
N ILE A 162 26.62 -25.59 -13.93
CA ILE A 162 27.91 -24.95 -14.18
C ILE A 162 28.81 -25.90 -14.98
N ALA A 163 28.85 -27.18 -14.64
CA ALA A 163 29.61 -28.18 -15.37
C ALA A 163 29.10 -28.34 -16.81
N GLU A 164 27.78 -28.38 -17.00
CA GLU A 164 27.16 -28.44 -18.32
C GLU A 164 27.47 -27.19 -19.15
N MET A 165 27.26 -26.00 -18.60
CA MET A 165 27.52 -24.73 -19.29
C MET A 165 29.01 -24.56 -19.62
N LYS A 166 29.90 -25.03 -18.74
CA LYS A 166 31.34 -25.04 -18.97
C LYS A 166 31.72 -25.99 -20.12
N ALA A 167 31.20 -27.21 -20.13
CA ALA A 167 31.45 -28.18 -21.20
C ALA A 167 30.92 -27.68 -22.55
N GLN A 168 29.73 -27.06 -22.57
CA GLN A 168 29.19 -26.41 -23.76
C GLN A 168 30.11 -25.28 -24.26
N MET A 169 30.60 -24.44 -23.36
CA MET A 169 31.50 -23.34 -23.73
C MET A 169 32.86 -23.84 -24.23
N GLU A 170 33.43 -24.88 -23.62
CA GLU A 170 34.67 -25.50 -24.08
C GLU A 170 34.51 -26.12 -25.48
N ALA A 171 33.43 -26.87 -25.73
CA ALA A 171 33.16 -27.42 -27.06
C ALA A 171 32.92 -26.33 -28.12
N GLN A 172 32.17 -25.27 -27.79
CA GLN A 172 31.99 -24.13 -28.69
C GLN A 172 33.30 -23.38 -28.92
N MET A 173 34.15 -23.24 -27.90
CA MET A 173 35.44 -22.60 -28.03
C MET A 173 36.37 -23.43 -28.91
N GLU A 174 36.39 -24.76 -28.78
CA GLU A 174 37.16 -25.65 -29.65
C GLU A 174 36.69 -25.58 -31.11
N GLU A 175 35.38 -25.58 -31.36
CA GLU A 175 34.82 -25.42 -32.71
C GLU A 175 35.22 -24.06 -33.33
N LYS A 176 35.04 -22.97 -32.58
CA LYS A 176 35.41 -21.62 -33.02
C LYS A 176 36.91 -21.47 -33.18
N MET A 177 37.72 -22.09 -32.31
CA MET A 177 39.18 -22.06 -32.38
C MET A 177 39.68 -22.86 -33.59
N ALA A 178 39.09 -24.02 -33.90
CA ALA A 178 39.42 -24.78 -35.10
C ALA A 178 39.07 -24.01 -36.38
N CYS A 179 37.92 -23.34 -36.41
CA CYS A 179 37.53 -22.47 -37.52
C CYS A 179 38.51 -21.29 -37.69
N LEU A 180 38.84 -20.59 -36.60
CA LEU A 180 39.83 -19.52 -36.59
C LEU A 180 41.22 -20.02 -37.01
N GLN A 181 41.65 -21.19 -36.55
CA GLN A 181 42.92 -21.78 -36.95
C GLN A 181 42.94 -22.17 -38.43
N GLN A 182 41.82 -22.66 -38.96
CA GLN A 182 41.68 -22.97 -40.38
C GLN A 182 41.72 -21.69 -41.24
N GLU A 183 41.08 -20.62 -40.77
CA GLU A 183 41.13 -19.31 -41.42
C GLU A 183 42.54 -18.72 -41.40
N VAL A 184 43.24 -18.79 -40.26
CA VAL A 184 44.65 -18.37 -40.14
C VAL A 184 45.55 -19.23 -41.02
N ARG A 185 45.35 -20.55 -41.09
CA ARG A 185 46.13 -21.44 -41.97
C ARG A 185 45.89 -21.13 -43.44
N ALA A 186 44.66 -20.92 -43.85
CA ALA A 186 44.31 -20.51 -45.23
C ALA A 186 44.90 -19.14 -45.58
N HIS A 187 44.94 -18.21 -44.61
CA HIS A 187 45.64 -16.94 -44.77
C HIS A 187 47.16 -17.12 -44.87
N LEU A 188 47.76 -18.04 -44.10
CA LEU A 188 49.21 -18.29 -44.13
C LEU A 188 49.65 -18.96 -45.45
N GLU A 189 48.86 -19.88 -45.99
CA GLU A 189 49.12 -20.54 -47.28
C GLU A 189 49.04 -19.56 -48.45
N ARG A 190 48.18 -18.52 -48.38
CA ARG A 190 48.16 -17.42 -49.35
C ARG A 190 49.36 -16.49 -49.26
N VAL A 191 50.06 -16.46 -48.12
CA VAL A 191 51.17 -15.53 -47.84
C VAL A 191 52.54 -16.20 -48.06
N SER A 192 52.60 -17.52 -48.26
CA SER A 192 53.87 -18.23 -48.53
C SER A 192 54.23 -18.27 -50.03
N CYS A 193 54.77 -17.15 -50.52
CA CYS A 193 55.74 -17.08 -51.63
C CYS A 193 56.63 -15.82 -51.42
N PRO A 194 57.89 -15.82 -51.89
CA PRO A 194 59.04 -15.37 -51.11
C PRO A 194 59.24 -13.85 -50.95
N LEU A 195 59.89 -13.54 -49.82
CA LEU A 195 60.45 -12.27 -49.33
C LEU A 195 61.00 -11.31 -50.40
N THR A 196 60.75 -10.01 -50.25
CA THR A 196 61.73 -8.97 -49.81
C THR A 196 61.15 -7.54 -49.92
N PRO A 197 61.73 -6.53 -49.21
CA PRO A 197 61.00 -5.40 -48.63
C PRO A 197 61.29 -4.05 -49.30
N THR A 198 60.46 -3.03 -49.04
CA THR A 198 60.87 -1.61 -48.82
C THR A 198 59.62 -0.76 -48.52
N ALA A 199 59.54 -0.18 -47.32
CA ALA A 199 59.82 1.22 -46.98
C ALA A 199 58.57 2.13 -47.13
N THR A 200 57.90 2.50 -46.03
CA THR A 200 58.13 3.69 -45.15
C THR A 200 57.43 4.94 -45.66
N THR A 201 56.94 5.76 -44.71
CA THR A 201 56.54 7.19 -44.81
C THR A 201 55.02 7.36 -44.68
N SER A 202 54.44 8.17 -43.80
CA SER A 202 54.93 9.00 -42.70
C SER A 202 53.73 9.41 -41.83
N ARG A 203 54.03 9.78 -40.60
CA ARG A 203 53.15 10.22 -39.52
C ARG A 203 52.66 11.68 -39.70
N SER A 204 51.38 11.97 -39.46
CA SER A 204 50.88 13.29 -39.01
C SER A 204 49.64 13.10 -38.12
N ARG A 205 49.78 13.17 -36.79
CA ARG A 205 49.53 14.33 -35.90
C ARG A 205 48.06 14.83 -35.95
N MET A 206 47.30 14.50 -34.90
CA MET A 206 45.91 14.90 -34.67
C MET A 206 45.81 16.41 -34.39
N ASN A 207 44.81 17.07 -34.99
CA ASN A 207 44.40 18.46 -34.70
C ASN A 207 43.00 18.45 -34.05
N PRO A 208 42.77 19.22 -32.96
CA PRO A 208 41.42 19.41 -32.42
C PRO A 208 40.69 20.50 -33.23
N SER A 209 39.63 20.13 -33.95
CA SER A 209 38.80 21.06 -34.71
C SER A 209 37.76 21.72 -33.80
N ILE A 210 37.90 23.04 -33.58
CA ILE A 210 36.86 23.91 -33.01
C ILE A 210 35.82 24.16 -34.11
N PRO A 211 34.51 23.89 -33.89
CA PRO A 211 33.51 24.06 -34.95
C PRO A 211 33.18 25.54 -35.17
N SER A 212 33.80 26.15 -36.18
CA SER A 212 33.51 27.52 -36.63
C SER A 212 32.69 27.51 -37.91
N SER A 213 31.42 27.10 -37.84
CA SER A 213 30.45 27.48 -38.87
C SER A 213 29.04 27.60 -38.28
N THR A 214 28.36 28.70 -38.56
CA THR A 214 26.94 28.91 -38.26
C THR A 214 26.07 27.78 -38.85
N GLY A 215 26.49 27.16 -39.95
CA GLY A 215 25.83 26.00 -40.56
C GLY A 215 25.82 24.75 -39.67
N GLN A 216 26.88 24.50 -38.91
CA GLN A 216 26.95 23.34 -38.01
C GLN A 216 25.98 23.49 -36.82
N VAL A 217 25.84 24.71 -36.31
CA VAL A 217 24.89 25.02 -35.24
C VAL A 217 23.45 24.82 -35.73
N ILE A 218 23.12 25.33 -36.92
CA ILE A 218 21.81 25.13 -37.55
C ILE A 218 21.54 23.64 -37.77
N SER A 219 22.54 22.88 -38.24
CA SER A 219 22.42 21.43 -38.43
C SER A 219 22.18 20.65 -37.13
N ILE A 220 22.77 21.07 -36.01
CA ILE A 220 22.54 20.42 -34.71
C ILE A 220 21.11 20.74 -34.24
N PHE A 221 20.68 22.00 -34.34
CA PHE A 221 19.33 22.40 -33.94
C PHE A 221 18.24 21.75 -34.79
N THR A 222 18.46 21.52 -36.09
CA THR A 222 17.50 20.80 -36.94
C THR A 222 17.41 19.32 -36.57
N VAL A 223 18.55 18.64 -36.32
CA VAL A 223 18.55 17.23 -35.88
C VAL A 223 17.88 17.08 -34.52
N VAL A 224 18.16 17.97 -33.56
CA VAL A 224 17.49 17.98 -32.25
C VAL A 224 15.99 18.24 -32.41
N GLY A 225 15.59 19.19 -33.25
CA GLY A 225 14.17 19.46 -33.54
C GLY A 225 13.44 18.24 -34.13
N ILE A 226 14.05 17.56 -35.11
CA ILE A 226 13.46 16.35 -35.74
C ILE A 226 13.28 15.22 -34.73
N ILE A 227 14.13 15.13 -33.70
CA ILE A 227 14.00 14.12 -32.64
C ILE A 227 12.97 14.54 -31.59
N PHE A 228 13.02 15.78 -31.10
CA PHE A 228 12.18 16.22 -29.97
C PHE A 228 10.75 16.56 -30.35
N VAL A 229 10.48 17.02 -31.58
CA VAL A 229 9.12 17.34 -32.05
C VAL A 229 8.21 16.09 -32.08
N PRO A 230 8.58 14.95 -32.69
CA PRO A 230 7.72 13.77 -32.68
C PRO A 230 7.58 13.16 -31.28
N ILE A 231 8.62 13.22 -30.44
CA ILE A 231 8.54 12.78 -29.03
C ILE A 231 7.54 13.65 -28.26
N GLY A 232 7.59 14.97 -28.44
CA GLY A 232 6.64 15.90 -27.80
C GLY A 232 5.21 15.70 -28.29
N VAL A 233 5.00 15.50 -29.59
CA VAL A 233 3.67 15.20 -30.15
C VAL A 233 3.14 13.86 -29.66
N ALA A 234 3.97 12.82 -29.59
CA ALA A 234 3.58 11.52 -29.03
C ALA A 234 3.19 11.64 -27.55
N ALA A 235 3.95 12.42 -26.77
CA ALA A 235 3.62 12.68 -25.37
C ALA A 235 2.31 13.48 -25.21
N LEU A 236 2.04 14.44 -26.09
CA LEU A 236 0.78 15.21 -26.08
C LEU A 236 -0.42 14.36 -26.47
N LEU A 237 -0.29 13.53 -27.51
CA LEU A 237 -1.35 12.60 -27.92
C LEU A 237 -1.62 11.56 -26.82
N ALA A 238 -0.58 11.02 -26.21
CA ALA A 238 -0.71 10.11 -25.06
C ALA A 238 -1.36 10.81 -23.86
N SER A 239 -1.06 12.09 -23.62
CA SER A 239 -1.67 12.87 -22.54
C SER A 239 -3.13 13.24 -22.82
N HIS A 240 -3.55 13.35 -24.08
CA HIS A 240 -4.95 13.58 -24.45
C HIS A 240 -5.79 12.29 -24.34
N ASP A 241 -5.16 11.12 -24.48
CA ASP A 241 -5.82 9.81 -24.32
C ASP A 241 -5.94 9.39 -22.84
N VAL A 242 -5.28 10.12 -21.93
CA VAL A 242 -5.58 10.07 -20.50
C VAL A 242 -6.92 10.75 -20.30
N VAL A 243 -7.98 9.94 -20.32
CA VAL A 243 -9.25 10.30 -19.72
C VAL A 243 -8.99 10.42 -18.22
N GLU A 244 -8.71 11.65 -17.78
CA GLU A 244 -8.75 11.98 -16.36
C GLU A 244 -10.19 11.71 -15.91
N ILE A 245 -10.40 10.61 -15.21
CA ILE A 245 -11.68 10.32 -14.56
C ILE A 245 -11.78 11.30 -13.41
N VAL A 246 -12.16 12.54 -13.72
CA VAL A 246 -12.61 13.53 -12.74
C VAL A 246 -13.99 13.07 -12.32
N ASP A 247 -14.04 12.01 -11.51
CA ASP A 247 -15.28 11.58 -10.87
C ASP A 247 -15.65 12.65 -9.84
N ARG A 248 -16.44 13.63 -10.29
CA ARG A 248 -17.14 14.57 -9.41
C ARG A 248 -18.22 13.79 -8.67
N HIS A 249 -17.79 13.06 -7.65
CA HIS A 249 -18.66 12.34 -6.71
C HIS A 249 -19.70 13.24 -6.04
N GLU A 250 -19.48 14.56 -6.03
CA GLU A 250 -20.41 15.54 -5.46
C GLU A 250 -21.76 15.60 -6.21
N THR A 251 -21.80 15.27 -7.51
CA THR A 251 -23.05 15.33 -8.30
C THR A 251 -23.64 13.96 -8.62
N ALA A 252 -22.83 12.90 -8.68
CA ALA A 252 -23.29 11.55 -9.00
C ALA A 252 -24.09 10.88 -7.86
N CYS A 253 -23.83 11.28 -6.61
CA CYS A 253 -24.50 10.74 -5.42
C CYS A 253 -25.80 11.50 -5.06
N VAL A 254 -26.19 12.51 -5.84
CA VAL A 254 -27.40 13.31 -5.58
C VAL A 254 -28.54 12.77 -6.45
N PRO A 255 -29.62 12.24 -5.86
CA PRO A 255 -30.77 11.77 -6.63
C PRO A 255 -31.38 12.94 -7.44
N SER A 256 -31.88 12.66 -8.65
CA SER A 256 -32.30 13.69 -9.62
C SER A 256 -33.35 14.69 -9.11
N ASN A 257 -34.03 14.38 -8.00
CA ASN A 257 -34.99 15.24 -7.33
C ASN A 257 -34.35 16.28 -6.38
N MET A 258 -33.03 16.32 -6.22
CA MET A 258 -32.35 17.17 -5.24
C MET A 258 -31.15 17.96 -5.80
N VAL A 259 -30.94 17.96 -7.11
CA VAL A 259 -29.80 18.61 -7.78
C VAL A 259 -29.79 20.13 -7.60
N ASP A 260 -30.97 20.76 -7.57
CA ASP A 260 -31.12 22.21 -7.39
C ASP A 260 -31.06 22.65 -5.91
N ASN A 261 -31.12 21.70 -4.97
CA ASN A 261 -31.21 21.99 -3.54
C ASN A 261 -29.91 21.57 -2.83
N LYS A 262 -28.82 22.26 -3.16
CA LYS A 262 -27.45 22.03 -2.65
C LYS A 262 -27.35 21.97 -1.12
N ILE A 263 -28.32 22.52 -0.40
CA ILE A 263 -28.34 22.63 1.07
C ILE A 263 -28.80 21.31 1.72
N GLY A 264 -29.57 20.47 1.03
CA GLY A 264 -30.15 19.25 1.61
C GLY A 264 -29.16 18.11 1.88
N TYR A 265 -27.93 18.20 1.35
CA TYR A 265 -26.90 17.15 1.46
C TYR A 265 -25.67 17.59 2.31
N ILE A 266 -25.76 18.72 3.02
CA ILE A 266 -24.70 19.32 3.87
C ILE A 266 -24.87 18.95 5.36
#